data_AF-A0A7X4HIA6-F1
#
_entry.id   AF-A0A7X4HIA6-F1
#
_cell.length_a   1.000
_cell.length_b   1.000
_cell.length_c   1.000
_cell.angle_alpha   90.00
_cell.angle_beta   90.00
_cell.angle_gamma   90.00
#
_symmetry.space_group_name_H-M   'P 1'
#
loop_
_entity.id
_entity.type
_entity.pdbx_description
1 polymer ?
#
loop_
_entity_poly.entity_id
_entity_poly.type
_entity_poly.pdbx_seq_one_letter_code
_entity_poly.pdbx_strand_id
1 'polypeptide(L)'
;VHCDEMGRVKIRFPGTRAQDHGDRGLAGANNDECDSAWVRVASNWAGNGPGHQSQCGILGLPRIGSEVLVAFLGGDPDKPVIVGQLYNQEGLPPALSTMD
;
A
#
# COMPACT_ATOMS: atom_id res chain seq x y z
N VAL A 1 9.62 -6.98 1.42
CA VAL A 1 8.17 -6.70 1.23
C VAL A 1 7.48 -7.31 2.44
N HIS A 2 6.56 -6.59 3.08
CA HIS A 2 5.76 -7.10 4.19
C HIS A 2 4.31 -7.21 3.71
N CYS A 3 3.84 -8.43 3.53
CA CYS A 3 2.51 -8.73 2.98
C CYS A 3 1.93 -9.99 3.63
N ASP A 4 0.62 -10.16 3.54
CA ASP A 4 -0.04 -11.41 3.90
C ASP A 4 -0.05 -12.43 2.74
N GLU A 5 -0.67 -13.59 2.97
CA GLU A 5 -0.79 -14.69 2.00
C GLU A 5 -1.49 -14.29 0.69
N MET A 6 -2.27 -13.20 0.70
CA MET A 6 -2.98 -12.67 -0.47
C MET A 6 -2.21 -11.56 -1.18
N GLY A 7 -1.01 -11.20 -0.71
CA GLY A 7 -0.24 -10.07 -1.24
C GLY A 7 -0.85 -8.70 -0.88
N ARG A 8 -1.69 -8.64 0.16
CA ARG A 8 -2.13 -7.35 0.72
C ARG A 8 -1.01 -6.77 1.56
N VAL A 9 -0.94 -5.45 1.67
CA VAL A 9 0.08 -4.73 2.45
C VAL A 9 -0.56 -3.83 3.48
N LYS A 10 0.18 -3.47 4.52
CA LYS A 10 -0.22 -2.43 5.48
C LYS A 10 0.31 -1.07 5.02
N ILE A 11 -0.46 -0.03 5.30
CA ILE A 11 -0.14 1.36 4.96
C ILE A 11 -0.24 2.25 6.18
N ARG A 12 0.36 3.43 6.11
CA ARG A 12 0.17 4.51 7.08
C ARG A 12 -0.28 5.75 6.33
N PHE A 13 -1.34 6.38 6.80
CA PHE A 13 -1.77 7.68 6.27
C PHE A 13 -0.93 8.78 6.93
N PRO A 14 -0.22 9.64 6.18
CA PRO A 14 0.60 10.71 6.78
C PRO A 14 -0.19 11.70 7.67
N GLY A 15 -1.51 11.79 7.48
CA GLY A 15 -2.39 12.66 8.25
C GLY A 15 -2.78 12.13 9.63
N THR A 16 -2.51 10.87 9.98
CA THR A 16 -2.88 10.31 11.28
C THR A 16 -1.82 10.65 12.33
N ARG A 17 -2.10 11.65 13.17
CA ARG A 17 -1.18 12.13 14.21
C ARG A 17 -1.59 11.60 15.57
N ALA A 18 -0.64 11.08 16.36
CA ALA A 18 -0.91 10.54 17.70
C ALA A 18 -1.67 11.52 18.61
N GLN A 19 -1.33 12.81 18.55
CA GLN A 19 -1.99 13.87 19.33
C GLN A 19 -3.49 14.00 19.07
N ASP A 20 -3.96 13.67 17.86
CA ASP A 20 -5.37 13.75 17.46
C ASP A 20 -6.13 12.44 17.80
N HIS A 21 -5.43 11.42 18.32
CA HIS A 21 -5.94 10.06 18.56
C HIS A 21 -5.77 9.59 20.02
N GLY A 22 -5.34 10.46 20.94
CA GLY A 22 -5.08 10.12 22.35
C GLY A 22 -6.29 9.52 23.06
N ASP A 23 -7.47 10.14 22.90
CA ASP A 23 -8.73 9.70 23.53
C ASP A 23 -9.25 8.35 22.99
N ARG A 24 -8.70 7.88 21.85
CA ARG A 24 -9.09 6.63 21.17
C ARG A 24 -8.03 5.54 21.28
N GLY A 25 -7.10 5.65 22.22
CA GLY A 25 -6.03 4.67 22.39
C GLY A 25 -5.11 4.58 21.18
N LEU A 26 -4.92 5.70 20.46
CA LEU A 26 -3.98 5.86 19.35
C LEU A 26 -4.26 4.96 18.11
N ALA A 27 -5.44 4.34 18.00
CA ALA A 27 -5.80 3.51 16.85
C ALA A 27 -5.63 4.29 15.52
N GLY A 28 -4.84 3.73 14.59
CA GLY A 28 -4.48 4.37 13.33
C GLY A 28 -3.31 5.36 13.41
N ALA A 29 -2.74 5.58 14.59
CA ALA A 29 -1.65 6.50 14.87
C ALA A 29 -0.65 5.99 15.95
N ASN A 30 -0.58 4.68 16.17
CA ASN A 30 0.33 4.01 17.11
C ASN A 30 1.75 3.85 16.56
N ASN A 31 1.95 4.11 15.27
CA ASN A 31 3.19 3.91 14.53
C ASN A 31 3.65 2.44 14.57
N ASP A 32 2.69 1.51 14.52
CA ASP A 32 2.91 0.08 14.50
C ASP A 32 2.08 -0.60 13.41
N GLU A 33 2.14 -1.93 13.35
CA GLU A 33 1.42 -2.69 12.35
C GLU A 33 -0.11 -2.67 12.56
N CYS A 34 -0.65 -2.18 13.67
CA CYS A 34 -2.08 -2.11 13.91
C CYS A 34 -2.72 -0.85 13.30
N ASP A 35 -1.93 0.05 12.71
CA ASP A 35 -2.42 1.33 12.16
C ASP A 35 -3.26 1.20 10.89
N SER A 36 -3.27 0.04 10.24
CA SER A 36 -4.15 -0.23 9.11
C SER A 36 -4.58 -1.70 9.03
N ALA A 37 -5.73 -1.91 8.38
CA ALA A 37 -6.09 -3.22 7.85
C ALA A 37 -5.17 -3.61 6.69
N TRP A 38 -5.19 -4.89 6.33
CA TRP A 38 -4.53 -5.37 5.11
C TRP A 38 -5.22 -4.79 3.86
N VAL A 39 -4.49 -3.99 3.10
CA VAL A 39 -4.98 -3.29 1.90
C VAL A 39 -4.57 -4.02 0.63
N ARG A 40 -5.54 -4.23 -0.27
CA ARG A 40 -5.29 -4.86 -1.58
C ARG A 40 -4.51 -3.92 -2.50
N VAL A 41 -3.63 -4.51 -3.31
CA VAL A 41 -2.86 -3.82 -4.35
C VAL A 41 -3.46 -4.14 -5.71
N ALA A 42 -3.87 -3.12 -6.45
CA ALA A 42 -4.29 -3.26 -7.83
C ALA A 42 -3.08 -3.68 -8.68
N SER A 43 -3.24 -4.72 -9.47
CA SER A 43 -2.26 -5.12 -10.48
C SER A 43 -2.77 -4.79 -11.87
N ASN A 44 -1.86 -4.46 -12.78
CA ASN A 44 -2.16 -4.23 -14.19
C ASN A 44 -2.59 -5.50 -14.92
N TRP A 45 -2.21 -6.68 -14.40
CA TRP A 45 -2.65 -7.97 -14.90
C TRP A 45 -2.78 -8.95 -13.75
N ALA A 46 -4.03 -9.30 -13.41
CA ALA A 46 -4.34 -10.23 -12.33
C ALA A 46 -5.27 -11.34 -12.82
N GLY A 47 -4.70 -12.54 -12.94
CA GLY A 47 -5.42 -13.80 -13.01
C GLY A 47 -5.72 -14.37 -14.39
N ASN A 48 -6.00 -15.67 -14.37
CA ASN A 48 -6.54 -16.49 -15.48
C ASN A 48 -6.77 -17.97 -15.07
N GLY A 49 -6.69 -18.33 -13.78
CA GLY A 49 -6.92 -19.70 -13.32
C GLY A 49 -7.26 -19.80 -11.82
N PRO A 50 -7.70 -20.98 -11.34
CA PRO A 50 -8.10 -21.17 -9.95
C PRO A 50 -6.90 -21.39 -9.01
N GLY A 51 -6.90 -20.72 -7.86
CA GLY A 51 -5.91 -20.91 -6.80
C GLY A 51 -4.52 -20.36 -7.14
N HIS A 52 -3.63 -20.32 -6.14
CA HIS A 52 -2.32 -19.69 -6.25
C HIS A 52 -1.41 -20.33 -7.31
N GLN A 53 -1.52 -21.64 -7.52
CA GLN A 53 -0.63 -22.40 -8.40
C GLN A 53 -0.99 -22.31 -9.89
N SER A 54 -2.25 -21.97 -10.22
CA SER A 54 -2.71 -21.85 -11.61
C SER A 54 -2.99 -20.41 -12.01
N GLN A 55 -2.51 -19.44 -11.22
CA GLN A 55 -2.73 -18.02 -11.46
C GLN A 55 -1.62 -17.45 -12.33
N CYS A 56 -1.96 -16.73 -13.40
CA CYS A 56 -1.04 -15.83 -14.08
C CYS A 56 -1.30 -14.38 -13.71
N GLY A 57 -0.30 -13.53 -13.93
CA GLY A 57 -0.39 -12.11 -13.64
C GLY A 57 0.96 -11.54 -13.24
N ILE A 58 0.94 -10.26 -12.88
CA ILE A 58 2.09 -9.53 -12.36
C ILE A 58 1.80 -9.13 -10.93
N LEU A 59 2.78 -9.30 -10.04
CA LEU A 59 2.65 -8.90 -8.65
C LEU A 59 3.76 -7.90 -8.28
N GLY A 60 3.46 -6.61 -8.38
CA GLY A 60 4.33 -5.51 -7.99
C GLY A 60 4.00 -4.98 -6.59
N LEU A 61 4.39 -5.69 -5.54
CA LEU A 61 4.08 -5.29 -4.16
C LEU A 61 4.95 -4.10 -3.69
N PRO A 62 4.34 -3.05 -3.10
CA PRO A 62 5.10 -1.98 -2.44
C PRO A 62 6.01 -2.51 -1.34
N ARG A 63 7.18 -1.90 -1.17
CA ARG A 63 8.07 -2.17 -0.04
C ARG A 63 7.73 -1.23 1.12
N ILE A 64 8.19 -1.59 2.32
CA ILE A 64 8.10 -0.68 3.46
C ILE A 64 8.86 0.61 3.09
N GLY A 65 8.20 1.76 3.29
CA GLY A 65 8.71 3.08 2.90
C GLY A 65 8.31 3.55 1.49
N SER A 66 7.75 2.67 0.64
CA SER A 66 7.23 3.08 -0.66
C SER A 66 5.97 3.95 -0.48
N GLU A 67 5.91 5.08 -1.19
CA GLU A 67 4.71 5.91 -1.25
C GLU A 67 3.70 5.33 -2.24
N VAL A 68 2.43 5.29 -1.83
CA VAL A 68 1.34 4.64 -2.58
C VAL A 68 0.16 5.59 -2.76
N LEU A 69 -0.51 5.46 -3.90
CA LEU A 69 -1.80 6.10 -4.13
C LEU A 69 -2.92 5.15 -3.68
N VAL A 70 -3.80 5.63 -2.81
CA VAL A 70 -4.93 4.87 -2.28
C VAL A 70 -6.24 5.44 -2.83
N ALA A 71 -7.05 4.57 -3.43
CA ALA A 71 -8.43 4.85 -3.77
C ALA A 71 -9.37 4.22 -2.74
N PHE A 72 -10.53 4.84 -2.53
CA PHE A 72 -11.57 4.36 -1.64
C PHE A 72 -12.78 3.94 -2.48
N LEU A 73 -13.16 2.66 -2.41
CA LEU A 73 -14.20 2.10 -3.27
C LEU A 73 -15.56 2.76 -2.96
N GLY A 74 -16.15 3.43 -3.95
CA GLY A 74 -17.39 4.18 -3.77
C GLY A 74 -17.25 5.40 -2.84
N GLY A 75 -16.02 5.87 -2.59
CA GLY A 75 -15.73 6.93 -1.62
C GLY A 75 -15.76 6.47 -0.17
N ASP A 76 -15.87 5.17 0.10
CA ASP A 76 -15.94 4.62 1.45
C ASP A 76 -14.53 4.49 2.08
N PRO A 77 -14.21 5.26 3.14
CA PRO A 77 -12.90 5.22 3.79
C PRO A 77 -12.55 3.84 4.38
N ASP A 78 -13.54 2.99 4.65
CA ASP A 78 -13.33 1.63 5.17
C ASP A 78 -12.97 0.62 4.06
N LYS A 79 -12.95 1.05 2.80
CA LYS A 79 -12.65 0.20 1.63
C LYS A 79 -11.46 0.71 0.80
N PRO A 80 -10.26 0.83 1.40
CA PRO A 80 -9.07 1.26 0.68
C PRO A 80 -8.57 0.19 -0.31
N VAL A 81 -8.03 0.66 -1.44
CA VAL A 81 -7.29 -0.14 -2.43
C VAL A 81 -6.11 0.70 -2.92
N ILE A 82 -4.91 0.12 -2.93
CA ILE A 82 -3.74 0.75 -3.53
C ILE A 82 -3.88 0.64 -5.05
N VAL A 83 -3.83 1.78 -5.75
CA VAL A 83 -4.00 1.88 -7.21
C VAL A 83 -2.71 2.27 -7.94
N GLY A 84 -1.68 2.68 -7.21
CA GLY A 84 -0.41 3.09 -7.78
C GLY A 84 0.69 3.27 -6.74
N GLN A 85 1.91 3.45 -7.21
CA GLN A 85 3.09 3.74 -6.42
C GLN A 85 3.74 5.00 -6.97
N LEU A 86 4.36 5.79 -6.10
CA LEU A 86 4.93 7.09 -6.42
C LEU A 86 6.40 7.11 -6.02
N TYR A 87 7.21 7.76 -6.86
CA TYR A 87 8.51 8.25 -6.45
C TYR A 87 8.34 9.58 -5.70
N ASN A 88 9.25 9.87 -4.79
CA ASN A 88 9.27 11.09 -4.00
C ASN A 88 10.74 11.52 -3.72
N GLN A 89 10.94 12.44 -2.77
CA GLN A 89 12.27 12.98 -2.46
C GLN A 89 13.22 11.95 -1.83
N GLU A 90 12.71 10.85 -1.29
CA GLU A 90 13.50 9.75 -0.71
C GLU A 90 13.60 8.57 -1.70
N GLY A 91 12.46 8.13 -2.23
CA GLY A 91 12.37 7.12 -3.28
C GLY A 91 12.43 7.80 -4.65
N LEU A 92 13.64 8.10 -5.13
CA LEU A 92 13.84 8.76 -6.42
C LEU A 92 13.49 7.83 -7.61
N PRO A 93 13.02 8.39 -8.74
CA PRO A 93 12.86 7.61 -9.97
C PRO A 93 14.22 7.11 -10.49
N PRO A 94 14.23 6.01 -11.27
CA PRO A 94 15.41 5.60 -12.02
C PRO A 94 15.92 6.74 -12.88
N ALA A 95 17.24 6.82 -13.03
CA ALA A 95 17.85 7.80 -13.95
C ALA A 95 17.31 7.58 -15.37
N LEU A 96 16.84 8.66 -16.01
CA LEU A 96 16.33 8.61 -17.38
C LEU A 96 17.47 8.65 -18.42
N SER A 97 18.68 9.07 -18.01
CA SER A 97 19.94 8.98 -18.75
C SER A 97 21.13 9.13 -17.80
N THR A 98 22.31 8.64 -18.17
CA THR A 98 23.56 9.12 -17.57
C THR A 98 23.84 10.51 -18.12
N MET A 99 24.15 11.47 -17.26
CA MET A 99 24.76 12.72 -17.74
C MET A 99 26.23 12.40 -18.01
N ASP A 100 26.56 12.18 -19.29
CA ASP A 100 27.94 12.20 -19.79
C ASP A 100 28.30 13.65 -20.17
#